data_AF-A0A3D6EVR3-F1
#
_entry.id   AF-A0A3D6EVR3-F1
#
_cell.length_a   1.000
_cell.length_b   1.000
_cell.length_c   1.000
_cell.angle_alpha   90.00
_cell.angle_beta   90.00
_cell.angle_gamma   90.00
#
_symmetry.space_group_name_H-M   'P 1'
#
loop_
_entity.id
_entity.type
_entity.pdbx_description
1 polymer ?
#
loop_
_entity_poly.entity_id
_entity_poly.type
_entity_poly.pdbx_seq_one_letter_code
_entity_poly.pdbx_strand_id
1 'polypeptide(L)' 'MSKEFLGEFEELVLTMAGILQEEAYGNAIVSEIKQRVGREVHLSAVHVTLTRLE' A
#
# COMPACT_ATOMS: atom_id res chain seq x y z
N MET A 1 5.05 -22.16 -1.45
CA MET A 1 5.73 -21.38 -2.49
C MET A 1 5.71 -19.93 -2.05
N SER A 2 6.89 -19.36 -1.79
CA SER A 2 7.06 -17.91 -1.72
C SER A 2 6.52 -17.32 -3.02
N LYS A 3 5.61 -16.34 -2.93
CA LYS A 3 5.18 -15.58 -4.11
C LYS A 3 6.43 -14.93 -4.72
N GLU A 4 6.83 -15.35 -5.91
CA GLU A 4 7.98 -14.73 -6.62
C GLU A 4 7.62 -13.36 -7.21
N PHE A 5 6.33 -13.00 -7.22
CA PHE A 5 5.83 -11.77 -7.83
C PHE A 5 4.93 -11.00 -6.87
N LEU A 6 5.02 -9.66 -6.93
CA LEU A 6 4.11 -8.75 -6.27
C LEU A 6 2.78 -8.74 -7.03
N GLY A 7 1.66 -8.83 -6.31
CA GLY A 7 0.35 -8.55 -6.90
C GLY A 7 0.13 -7.05 -7.08
N GLU A 8 -0.81 -6.67 -7.95
CA GLU A 8 -1.13 -5.27 -8.27
C GLU A 8 -1.36 -4.39 -7.02
N PHE A 9 -2.04 -4.94 -5.99
CA PHE A 9 -2.27 -4.19 -4.76
C PHE A 9 -0.99 -4.02 -3.92
N GLU A 10 -0.11 -5.02 -3.92
CA GLU A 10 1.20 -4.94 -3.25
C GLU A 10 2.08 -3.88 -3.92
N GLU A 11 2.12 -3.88 -5.26
CA GLU A 11 2.83 -2.85 -6.04
C GLU A 11 2.27 -1.46 -5.79
N LEU A 12 0.94 -1.30 -5.78
CA LEU A 12 0.31 -0.01 -5.51
C LEU A 12 0.67 0.50 -4.11
N VAL A 13 0.58 -0.35 -3.09
CA VAL A 13 0.93 0.01 -1.70
C VAL A 13 2.39 0.43 -1.59
N LEU A 14 3.31 -0.33 -2.19
CA LEU A 14 4.74 0.00 -2.19
C LEU A 14 5.04 1.28 -2.97
N THR A 15 4.33 1.52 -4.08
CA THR A 15 4.46 2.76 -4.85
C THR A 15 4.05 3.97 -4.01
N MET A 16 2.94 3.87 -3.28
CA MET A 16 2.49 4.95 -2.38
C MET A 16 3.46 5.16 -1.22
N ALA A 17 4.00 4.08 -0.64
CA ALA A 17 5.05 4.19 0.38
C ALA A 17 6.30 4.90 -0.17
N GLY A 18 6.73 4.57 -1.38
CA GLY A 18 7.83 5.24 -2.07
C GLY A 18 7.55 6.70 -2.42
N ILE A 19 6.30 7.10 -2.64
CA ILE A 19 5.93 8.51 -2.85
C ILE A 19 5.96 9.28 -1.53
N LEU A 20 5.43 8.68 -0.45
CA LEU A 20 5.27 9.33 0.85
C LEU A 20 6.54 9.33 1.70
N GLN A 21 7.50 8.45 1.43
CA GLN A 21 8.78 8.38 2.14
C GLN A 21 8.58 8.28 3.66
N GLU A 22 9.14 9.20 4.44
CA GLU A 22 9.03 9.24 5.90
C GLU A 22 7.59 9.42 6.41
N GLU A 23 6.68 9.89 5.55
CA GLU A 23 5.26 10.09 5.87
C GLU A 23 4.39 8.85 5.58
N ALA A 24 4.99 7.73 5.18
CA ALA A 24 4.29 6.52 4.75
C ALA A 24 3.67 5.67 5.90
N TYR A 25 2.85 6.27 6.76
CA TYR A 25 2.01 5.51 7.70
C TYR A 25 0.73 5.01 7.02
N GLY A 26 0.14 3.93 7.54
CA GLY A 26 -0.96 3.23 6.86
C GLY A 26 -2.14 4.13 6.46
N ASN A 27 -2.49 5.12 7.28
CA ASN A 27 -3.58 6.06 6.97
C ASN A 27 -3.19 7.10 5.90
N ALA A 28 -1.92 7.50 5.82
CA ALA A 28 -1.42 8.32 4.72
C ALA A 28 -1.50 7.55 3.39
N ILE A 29 -1.08 6.29 3.37
CA ILE A 29 -1.18 5.43 2.19
C ILE A 29 -2.63 5.29 1.71
N VAL A 30 -3.58 5.03 2.62
CA VAL A 30 -5.02 4.95 2.27
C VAL A 30 -5.50 6.26 1.63
N SER A 31 -5.13 7.39 2.22
CA SER A 31 -5.52 8.72 1.74
C SER A 31 -4.94 9.00 0.37
N GLU A 32 -3.67 8.65 0.15
CA GLU A 32 -2.96 8.89 -1.10
C GLU A 32 -3.51 8.03 -2.24
N ILE A 33 -3.86 6.77 -1.97
CA ILE A 33 -4.52 5.88 -2.95
C ILE A 33 -5.85 6.49 -3.39
N LYS A 34 -6.65 7.00 -2.44
CA LYS A 34 -7.92 7.66 -2.77
C LYS A 34 -7.70 8.93 -3.58
N GLN A 35 -6.73 9.77 -3.22
CA GLN A 35 -6.48 11.05 -3.89
C GLN A 35 -5.92 10.90 -5.31
N ARG A 36 -4.98 9.96 -5.52
CA ARG A 36 -4.31 9.78 -6.82
C ARG A 36 -5.01 8.81 -7.76
N VAL A 37 -5.56 7.73 -7.22
CA VAL A 37 -6.11 6.63 -8.02
C VAL A 37 -7.65 6.64 -7.99
N GLY A 38 -8.27 7.37 -7.07
CA GLY A 38 -9.73 7.38 -6.90
C GLY A 38 -10.28 6.06 -6.35
N ARG A 39 -9.42 5.18 -5.84
CA ARG A 39 -9.80 3.87 -5.28
C ARG A 39 -9.98 3.98 -3.78
N GLU A 40 -11.14 3.57 -3.28
CA GLU A 40 -11.34 3.42 -1.84
C GLU A 40 -10.74 2.09 -1.36
N VAL A 41 -9.92 2.17 -0.31
CA VAL A 41 -9.27 1.02 0.32
C VAL A 41 -9.37 1.13 1.83
N HIS A 42 -9.41 -0.01 2.51
CA HIS A 42 -9.45 -0.04 3.97
C HIS A 42 -8.04 -0.06 4.56
N LEU A 43 -7.86 0.63 5.69
CA LEU A 43 -6.60 0.62 6.44
C LEU A 43 -6.14 -0.80 6.81
N SER A 44 -7.08 -1.69 7.15
CA SER A 44 -6.78 -3.09 7.45
C SER A 44 -6.13 -3.83 6.28
N ALA A 45 -6.55 -3.56 5.04
CA ALA A 45 -5.98 -4.18 3.85
C ALA A 45 -4.55 -3.70 3.60
N VAL A 46 -4.29 -2.40 3.82
CA VAL A 46 -2.93 -1.81 3.74
C VAL A 46 -2.03 -2.42 4.81
N HIS A 47 -2.48 -2.50 6.07
CA HIS A 47 -1.71 -3.12 7.15
C HIS A 47 -1.37 -4.59 6.87
N VAL A 48 -2.36 -5.43 6.54
CA VAL A 48 -2.12 -6.84 6.22
C VAL A 48 -1.16 -7.02 5.05
N THR A 49 -1.18 -6.08 4.09
CA THR A 49 -0.27 -6.12 2.95
C THR A 49 1.15 -5.77 3.34
N LEU A 50 1.36 -4.68 4.08
CA LEU A 50 2.69 -4.30 4.57
C LEU A 50 3.29 -5.38 5.49
N THR A 51 2.50 -5.95 6.42
CA THR A 51 2.96 -7.04 7.30
C THR A 51 3.33 -8.32 6.56
N ARG A 52 2.73 -8.57 5.38
CA ARG A 52 3.11 -9.72 4.54
C ARG A 52 4.39 -9.47 3.72
N LEU A 53 4.71 -8.20 3.48
CA LEU A 53 5.87 -7.77 2.69
C LEU A 53 7.14 -7.55 3.55
N GLU A 54 7.01 -7.47 4.88
CA GLU A 54 8.11 -7.66 5.84
C GLU A 54 8.65 -9.10 5.81
#